data_AF-A0A7V9ZKL9-F1
#
_entry.id   AF-A0A7V9ZKL9-F1
#
_cell.length_a   1.000
_cell.length_b   1.000
_cell.length_c   1.000
_cell.angle_alpha   90.00
_cell.angle_beta   90.00
_cell.angle_gamma   90.00
#
_symmetry.space_group_name_H-M   'P 1'
#
loop_
_entity.id
_entity.type
_entity.pdbx_description
1 polymer ?
#
loop_
_entity_poly.entity_id
_entity_poly.type
_entity_poly.pdbx_seq_one_letter_code
_entity_poly.pdbx_strand_id
1 'polypeptide(L)'
;MKTRLVVLFVATVFCAFPRPVPAGARTWFIPPIDGQITQRFDPPAHEYGSGHRGIDLAASPGTAVRAVAPGVVFFAGDVGHVSAVTVVHGQGLVSTYSDLAEVLVRTGQRVGQGTWIGRTDTAHGELGLHLGVKLRGEYVDPEQFLGPVDLSRAIHLIPEDAPRGSKDGEAVCEAPAPLGRAAAPPNGNIAVALAGIGSKTRDGVSADMYRYGPEFLGYSPGSIYRFSYRGTTPGGLGHIPYDRADSWGGIREAAEILGDDLRKIAALHPGKHVDLIAHSQGGIVARTFLALQAASFDPGLPPIDHLVTFSSPHKGAPGAGAIGPVSSAVLGRLAVTGLSMAADLGAPFPDPLSPSMAELAPGSELMDELGRESLLFGTRALALGIPFDTIVPADRAELPEGEYRVVPPHGVENHSGIVASPIARRLAYEFLRDADLPCAGGWDTWGRRAGILIGGLEWGMGRAIGGPAWIASLLTTSPIAEPLLP
;
A
#
# COMPACT_ATOMS: atom_id res chain seq x y z
N MET A 1 -56.38 49.38 5.58
CA MET A 1 -55.09 49.02 4.94
C MET A 1 -54.78 47.58 5.31
N LYS A 2 -54.81 46.64 4.34
CA LYS A 2 -54.48 45.23 4.55
C LYS A 2 -53.09 44.98 3.96
N THR A 3 -52.09 44.83 4.82
CA THR A 3 -50.70 44.57 4.44
C THR A 3 -50.56 43.11 4.02
N ARG A 4 -50.21 42.85 2.76
CA ARG A 4 -49.92 41.51 2.26
C ARG A 4 -48.48 41.13 2.62
N LEU A 5 -48.32 40.04 3.35
CA LEU A 5 -47.01 39.42 3.62
C LEU A 5 -46.62 38.60 2.39
N VAL A 6 -45.53 38.97 1.72
CA VAL A 6 -44.92 38.17 0.65
C VAL A 6 -43.89 37.25 1.31
N VAL A 7 -44.12 35.95 1.27
CA VAL A 7 -43.14 34.94 1.70
C VAL A 7 -42.29 34.56 0.47
N LEU A 8 -41.01 34.90 0.53
CA LEU A 8 -40.02 34.57 -0.49
C LEU A 8 -39.54 33.12 -0.27
N PHE A 9 -39.88 32.21 -1.18
CA PHE A 9 -39.31 30.85 -1.20
C PHE A 9 -37.90 30.92 -1.77
N VAL A 10 -36.88 30.81 -0.93
CA VAL A 10 -35.50 30.58 -1.38
C VAL A 10 -35.37 29.09 -1.68
N ALA A 11 -35.42 28.74 -2.97
CA ALA A 11 -35.08 27.40 -3.42
C ALA A 11 -33.56 27.22 -3.33
N THR A 12 -33.10 26.57 -2.26
CA THR A 12 -31.71 26.13 -2.13
C THR A 12 -31.45 25.03 -3.16
N VAL A 13 -30.82 25.39 -4.28
CA VAL A 13 -30.24 24.42 -5.20
C VAL A 13 -29.07 23.75 -4.47
N PHE A 14 -29.31 22.54 -3.95
CA PHE A 14 -28.23 21.66 -3.54
C PHE A 14 -27.47 21.26 -4.82
N CYS A 15 -26.34 21.93 -5.09
CA CYS A 15 -25.29 21.32 -5.90
C CYS A 15 -24.85 20.06 -5.17
N ALA A 16 -25.35 18.91 -5.62
CA ALA A 16 -24.82 17.62 -5.23
C ALA A 16 -23.37 17.56 -5.70
N PHE A 17 -22.43 17.88 -4.81
CA PHE A 17 -21.02 17.56 -5.04
C PHE A 17 -20.94 16.06 -5.33
N PRO A 18 -20.30 15.63 -6.42
CA PRO A 18 -20.10 14.21 -6.67
C PRO A 18 -19.38 13.64 -5.44
N ARG A 19 -19.99 12.65 -4.80
CA ARG A 19 -19.36 11.92 -3.69
C ARG A 19 -17.98 11.45 -4.16
N PRO A 20 -16.92 11.61 -3.35
CA PRO A 20 -15.64 11.00 -3.66
C PRO A 20 -15.88 9.51 -3.93
N VAL A 21 -15.42 9.07 -5.10
CA VAL A 21 -15.38 7.66 -5.47
C VAL A 21 -14.62 6.95 -4.34
N PRO A 22 -15.18 5.93 -3.67
CA PRO A 22 -14.34 5.02 -2.90
C PRO A 22 -13.25 4.57 -3.86
N ALA A 23 -11.97 4.74 -3.52
CA ALA A 23 -10.88 4.23 -4.33
C ALA A 23 -11.20 2.75 -4.60
N GLY A 24 -11.57 2.43 -5.84
CA GLY A 24 -11.87 1.05 -6.21
C GLY A 24 -10.66 0.20 -5.89
N ALA A 25 -10.87 -1.07 -5.54
CA ALA A 25 -9.79 -2.02 -5.34
C ALA A 25 -8.77 -1.87 -6.48
N ARG A 26 -7.52 -1.56 -6.12
CA ARG A 26 -6.42 -1.40 -7.08
C ARG A 26 -6.09 -2.78 -7.61
N THR A 27 -6.34 -3.00 -8.89
CA THR A 27 -6.04 -4.26 -9.54
C THR A 27 -5.21 -3.99 -10.79
N TRP A 28 -4.24 -4.86 -11.05
CA TRP A 28 -3.57 -4.94 -12.35
C TRP A 28 -4.60 -4.95 -13.47
N PHE A 29 -4.25 -4.38 -14.62
CA PHE A 29 -5.10 -4.43 -15.79
C PHE A 29 -5.33 -5.89 -16.20
N ILE A 30 -6.60 -6.19 -16.50
CA ILE A 30 -6.92 -7.38 -17.28
C ILE A 30 -6.79 -7.06 -18.76
N PRO A 31 -6.56 -8.05 -19.63
CA PRO A 31 -6.67 -7.86 -21.07
C PRO A 31 -8.08 -7.35 -21.43
N PRO A 32 -8.20 -6.21 -22.13
CA PRO A 32 -9.50 -5.67 -22.51
C PRO A 32 -10.22 -6.58 -23.52
N ILE A 33 -9.46 -7.36 -24.28
CA ILE A 33 -9.90 -8.43 -25.18
C ILE A 33 -8.97 -9.63 -25.08
N ASP A 34 -9.46 -10.81 -25.46
CA ASP A 34 -8.66 -12.03 -25.53
C ASP A 34 -7.93 -12.09 -26.90
N GLY A 35 -6.93 -11.22 -27.08
CA GLY A 35 -6.20 -11.02 -28.33
C GLY A 35 -4.69 -10.90 -28.12
N GLN A 36 -3.90 -11.30 -29.12
CA GLN A 36 -2.45 -11.11 -29.09
C GLN A 36 -2.09 -9.65 -29.38
N ILE A 37 -0.99 -9.18 -28.80
CA ILE A 37 -0.45 -7.86 -29.10
C ILE A 37 0.21 -7.93 -30.48
N THR A 38 -0.32 -7.15 -31.43
CA THR A 38 0.18 -7.06 -32.80
C THR A 38 1.17 -5.92 -32.97
N GLN A 39 0.96 -4.83 -32.23
CA GLN A 39 1.87 -3.69 -32.20
C GLN A 39 2.10 -3.25 -30.76
N ARG A 40 3.37 -3.14 -30.37
CA ARG A 40 3.79 -2.74 -29.02
C ARG A 40 3.90 -1.22 -28.91
N PHE A 41 3.96 -0.75 -27.67
CA PHE A 41 4.25 0.64 -27.36
C PHE A 41 5.61 1.06 -27.92
N ASP A 42 5.65 2.24 -28.54
CA ASP A 42 6.86 2.88 -29.06
C ASP A 42 6.83 4.35 -28.60
N PRO A 43 7.58 4.73 -27.56
CA PRO A 43 7.48 6.05 -26.96
C PRO A 43 7.90 7.15 -27.93
N PRO A 44 7.11 8.22 -28.10
CA PRO A 44 7.52 9.33 -28.93
C PRO A 44 8.65 10.11 -28.25
N ALA A 45 9.66 10.53 -29.03
CA ALA A 45 10.83 11.26 -28.52
C ALA A 45 10.51 12.64 -27.89
N HIS A 46 9.30 13.16 -28.13
CA HIS A 46 8.71 14.37 -27.55
C HIS A 46 7.19 14.27 -27.70
N GLU A 47 6.40 15.07 -26.98
CA GLU A 47 4.93 14.98 -26.92
C GLU A 47 4.24 14.86 -28.29
N TYR A 48 4.73 15.60 -29.29
CA TYR A 48 4.21 15.62 -30.66
C TYR A 48 5.01 14.79 -31.67
N GLY A 49 5.98 14.01 -31.20
CA GLY A 49 6.81 13.14 -32.02
C GLY A 49 6.05 11.92 -32.57
N SER A 50 6.64 11.27 -33.57
CA SER A 50 6.19 9.96 -34.06
C SER A 50 6.41 8.88 -32.99
N GLY A 51 5.53 7.89 -32.97
CA GLY A 51 5.60 6.74 -32.07
C GLY A 51 4.24 6.05 -31.99
N HIS A 52 4.15 5.01 -31.18
CA HIS A 52 2.94 4.27 -30.90
C HIS A 52 2.56 4.41 -29.42
N ARG A 53 1.51 5.20 -29.15
CA ARG A 53 1.12 5.68 -27.80
C ARG A 53 0.25 4.69 -27.01
N GLY A 54 0.38 3.41 -27.30
CA GLY A 54 -0.39 2.34 -26.71
C GLY A 54 0.07 0.98 -27.22
N ILE A 55 -0.81 -0.02 -27.11
CA ILE A 55 -0.66 -1.32 -27.78
C ILE A 55 -1.86 -1.59 -28.66
N ASP A 56 -1.64 -2.34 -29.73
CA ASP A 56 -2.70 -2.85 -30.58
C ASP A 56 -2.90 -4.34 -30.29
N LEU A 57 -4.14 -4.72 -30.08
CA LEU A 57 -4.55 -6.07 -29.73
C LEU A 57 -5.40 -6.66 -30.85
N ALA A 58 -5.00 -7.83 -31.37
CA ALA A 58 -5.72 -8.53 -32.42
C ALA A 58 -7.16 -8.86 -32.01
N ALA A 59 -8.14 -8.41 -32.81
CA ALA A 59 -9.55 -8.73 -32.62
C ALA A 59 -10.29 -8.86 -33.95
N SER A 60 -11.32 -9.70 -33.95
CA SER A 60 -12.31 -9.68 -35.02
C SER A 60 -13.25 -8.47 -34.85
N PRO A 61 -13.85 -7.95 -35.93
CA PRO A 61 -14.86 -6.89 -35.81
C PRO A 61 -16.01 -7.34 -34.90
N GLY A 62 -16.46 -6.44 -34.03
CA GLY A 62 -17.53 -6.71 -33.08
C GLY A 62 -17.11 -7.50 -31.83
N THR A 63 -15.81 -7.80 -31.65
CA THR A 63 -15.29 -8.38 -30.41
C THR A 63 -15.60 -7.45 -29.25
N ALA A 64 -16.20 -8.00 -28.18
CA ALA A 64 -16.58 -7.21 -27.02
C ALA A 64 -15.35 -6.77 -26.23
N VAL A 65 -15.31 -5.50 -25.84
CA VAL A 65 -14.19 -4.85 -25.14
C VAL A 65 -14.56 -4.60 -23.68
N ARG A 66 -13.65 -4.96 -22.77
CA ARG A 66 -13.80 -4.81 -21.32
C ARG A 66 -12.96 -3.66 -20.79
N ALA A 67 -13.44 -2.99 -19.74
CA ALA A 67 -12.63 -2.07 -18.95
C ALA A 67 -11.49 -2.82 -18.26
N VAL A 68 -10.26 -2.36 -18.46
CA VAL A 68 -9.05 -2.98 -17.90
C VAL A 68 -8.97 -2.90 -16.38
N ALA A 69 -9.60 -1.89 -15.76
CA ALA A 69 -9.64 -1.67 -14.32
C ALA A 69 -10.89 -0.85 -13.92
N PRO A 70 -11.26 -0.79 -12.62
CA PRO A 70 -12.38 0.02 -12.17
C PRO A 70 -12.12 1.51 -12.36
N GLY A 71 -13.14 2.31 -12.66
CA GLY A 71 -12.97 3.74 -12.85
C GLY A 71 -14.25 4.49 -13.22
N VAL A 72 -14.08 5.74 -13.65
CA VAL A 72 -15.16 6.59 -14.17
C VAL A 72 -14.86 6.93 -15.62
N VAL A 73 -15.85 6.70 -16.49
CA VAL A 73 -15.78 7.07 -17.91
C VAL A 73 -15.68 8.59 -18.01
N PHE A 74 -14.53 9.09 -18.44
CA PHE A 74 -14.28 10.52 -18.66
C PHE A 74 -14.77 10.95 -20.04
N PHE A 75 -14.65 10.07 -21.03
CA PHE A 75 -15.10 10.31 -22.39
C PHE A 75 -15.66 9.03 -23.01
N ALA A 76 -16.71 9.17 -23.82
CA ALA A 76 -17.32 8.10 -24.60
C ALA A 76 -17.96 8.74 -25.84
N GLY A 77 -17.37 8.50 -27.02
CA GLY A 77 -17.83 9.09 -28.28
C GLY A 77 -16.74 9.17 -29.34
N ASP A 78 -16.97 9.97 -30.36
CA ASP A 78 -16.07 10.09 -31.52
C ASP A 78 -14.99 11.16 -31.33
N VAL A 79 -13.74 10.80 -31.66
CA VAL A 79 -12.61 11.72 -31.82
C VAL A 79 -12.16 11.64 -33.27
N GLY A 80 -12.58 12.62 -34.07
CA GLY A 80 -12.40 12.56 -35.51
C GLY A 80 -13.20 11.42 -36.13
N HIS A 81 -12.52 10.43 -36.70
CA HIS A 81 -13.13 9.24 -37.32
C HIS A 81 -13.05 7.99 -36.46
N VAL A 82 -12.57 8.11 -35.21
CA VAL A 82 -12.34 6.98 -34.31
C VAL A 82 -13.26 7.11 -33.11
N SER A 83 -14.11 6.11 -32.86
CA SER A 83 -14.86 6.07 -31.60
C SER A 83 -13.98 5.54 -30.48
N ALA A 84 -14.03 6.21 -29.33
CA ALA A 84 -13.20 5.90 -28.20
C ALA A 84 -13.95 6.02 -26.87
N VAL A 85 -13.46 5.25 -25.90
CA VAL A 85 -13.83 5.36 -24.49
C VAL A 85 -12.57 5.69 -23.70
N THR A 86 -12.65 6.65 -22.79
CA THR A 86 -11.57 6.97 -21.86
C THR A 86 -12.06 6.79 -20.44
N VAL A 87 -11.33 6.00 -19.64
CA VAL A 87 -11.66 5.72 -18.24
C VAL A 87 -10.56 6.28 -17.34
N VAL A 88 -10.96 7.10 -16.37
CA VAL A 88 -10.08 7.59 -15.31
C VAL A 88 -10.18 6.63 -14.13
N HIS A 89 -9.03 6.07 -13.75
CA HIS A 89 -8.93 5.07 -12.67
C HIS A 89 -8.55 5.71 -11.32
N GLY A 90 -8.09 6.96 -11.34
CA GLY A 90 -7.57 7.69 -10.19
C GLY A 90 -6.06 7.91 -10.27
N GLN A 91 -5.52 8.81 -9.45
CA GLN A 91 -4.06 9.03 -9.26
C GLN A 91 -3.28 9.31 -10.54
N GLY A 92 -3.93 9.98 -11.49
CA GLY A 92 -3.34 10.32 -12.79
C GLY A 92 -3.35 9.19 -13.81
N LEU A 93 -3.89 8.00 -13.48
CA LEU A 93 -3.99 6.90 -14.43
C LEU A 93 -5.28 6.97 -15.27
N VAL A 94 -5.10 6.87 -16.58
CA VAL A 94 -6.15 6.94 -17.58
C VAL A 94 -5.94 5.87 -18.63
N SER A 95 -6.95 5.06 -18.93
CA SER A 95 -6.96 4.16 -20.10
C SER A 95 -7.85 4.73 -21.20
N THR A 96 -7.45 4.55 -22.45
CA THR A 96 -8.24 4.90 -23.63
C THR A 96 -8.33 3.70 -24.57
N TYR A 97 -9.55 3.35 -24.95
CA TYR A 97 -9.90 2.26 -25.84
C TYR A 97 -10.38 2.91 -27.12
N SER A 98 -9.64 2.78 -28.20
CA SER A 98 -9.98 3.39 -29.49
C SER A 98 -10.39 2.31 -30.49
N ASP A 99 -10.80 2.71 -31.69
CA ASP A 99 -11.20 1.77 -32.74
C ASP A 99 -12.40 0.92 -32.34
N LEU A 100 -13.40 1.57 -31.74
CA LEU A 100 -14.67 0.95 -31.35
C LEU A 100 -15.73 1.17 -32.44
N ALA A 101 -16.46 0.12 -32.85
CA ALA A 101 -17.64 0.24 -33.72
C ALA A 101 -18.87 0.63 -32.92
N GLU A 102 -18.90 0.26 -31.64
CA GLU A 102 -20.01 0.49 -30.75
C GLU A 102 -19.47 0.88 -29.38
N VAL A 103 -20.02 1.94 -28.81
CA VAL A 103 -19.75 2.39 -27.45
C VAL A 103 -20.94 2.04 -26.56
N LEU A 104 -20.71 1.24 -25.52
CA LEU A 104 -21.75 0.67 -24.63
C LEU A 104 -21.92 1.45 -23.32
N VAL A 105 -21.10 2.47 -23.10
CA VAL A 105 -21.06 3.28 -21.88
C VAL A 105 -21.18 4.76 -22.19
N ARG A 106 -21.45 5.56 -21.15
CA ARG A 106 -21.58 7.02 -21.28
C ARG A 106 -20.65 7.76 -20.33
N THR A 107 -20.29 8.99 -20.69
CA THR A 107 -19.53 9.89 -19.81
C THR A 107 -20.16 9.99 -18.42
N GLY A 108 -19.32 9.93 -17.38
CA GLY A 108 -19.71 9.92 -15.96
C GLY A 108 -20.12 8.55 -15.41
N GLN A 109 -20.24 7.51 -16.25
CA GLN A 109 -20.57 6.17 -15.79
C GLN A 109 -19.41 5.56 -14.99
N ARG A 110 -19.74 4.95 -13.85
CA ARG A 110 -18.80 4.10 -13.10
C ARG A 110 -18.74 2.72 -13.75
N VAL A 111 -17.54 2.22 -13.97
CA VAL A 111 -17.29 0.88 -14.51
C VAL A 111 -16.41 0.11 -13.53
N GLY A 112 -16.70 -1.17 -13.34
CA GLY A 112 -15.80 -2.11 -12.68
C GLY A 112 -14.81 -2.71 -13.69
N GLN A 113 -13.74 -3.33 -13.20
CA GLN A 113 -12.87 -4.18 -14.03
C GLN A 113 -13.71 -5.27 -14.72
N GLY A 114 -13.49 -5.51 -16.01
CA GLY A 114 -14.27 -6.49 -16.77
C GLY A 114 -15.61 -5.98 -17.31
N THR A 115 -16.05 -4.76 -16.95
CA THR A 115 -17.29 -4.19 -17.48
C THR A 115 -17.18 -4.02 -18.99
N TRP A 116 -18.18 -4.49 -19.75
CA TRP A 116 -18.25 -4.26 -21.20
C TRP A 116 -18.43 -2.78 -21.50
N ILE A 117 -17.52 -2.22 -22.30
CA ILE A 117 -17.48 -0.78 -22.62
C ILE A 117 -17.72 -0.48 -24.10
N GLY A 118 -17.55 -1.47 -24.97
CA GLY A 118 -17.71 -1.29 -26.39
C GLY A 118 -17.50 -2.57 -27.17
N ARG A 119 -17.47 -2.44 -28.49
CA ARG A 119 -17.09 -3.49 -29.44
C ARG A 119 -16.12 -2.92 -30.46
N THR A 120 -15.15 -3.71 -30.88
CA THR A 120 -14.13 -3.29 -31.86
C THR A 120 -14.73 -2.98 -33.23
N ASP A 121 -14.19 -1.94 -33.87
CA ASP A 121 -14.44 -1.59 -35.28
C ASP A 121 -13.42 -2.24 -36.20
N THR A 122 -13.64 -2.09 -37.50
CA THR A 122 -12.60 -2.17 -38.52
C THR A 122 -11.83 -0.86 -38.59
N ALA A 123 -10.76 -0.70 -37.80
CA ALA A 123 -9.89 0.46 -37.94
C ALA A 123 -8.63 0.16 -38.75
N HIS A 124 -8.42 0.99 -39.77
CA HIS A 124 -7.16 1.28 -40.46
C HIS A 124 -6.12 0.15 -40.60
N GLY A 125 -6.49 -0.90 -41.34
CA GLY A 125 -5.52 -1.74 -42.05
C GLY A 125 -4.97 -2.94 -41.29
N GLU A 126 -5.01 -2.98 -39.95
CA GLU A 126 -4.49 -4.10 -39.16
C GLU A 126 -5.41 -4.44 -37.95
N LEU A 127 -6.37 -5.33 -38.21
CA LEU A 127 -7.19 -6.14 -37.27
C LEU A 127 -7.02 -5.89 -35.76
N GLY A 128 -7.67 -4.90 -35.12
CA GLY A 128 -7.59 -4.82 -33.65
C GLY A 128 -8.23 -3.67 -32.89
N LEU A 129 -7.97 -3.68 -31.57
CA LEU A 129 -8.27 -2.65 -30.56
C LEU A 129 -6.98 -1.91 -30.21
N HIS A 130 -6.97 -0.58 -30.27
CA HIS A 130 -5.91 0.23 -29.68
C HIS A 130 -6.19 0.55 -28.20
N LEU A 131 -5.28 0.15 -27.31
CA LEU A 131 -5.28 0.51 -25.89
C LEU A 131 -4.16 1.50 -25.60
N GLY A 132 -4.51 2.74 -25.28
CA GLY A 132 -3.58 3.76 -24.79
C GLY A 132 -3.67 3.90 -23.26
N VAL A 133 -2.53 4.14 -22.61
CA VAL A 133 -2.48 4.38 -21.16
C VAL A 133 -1.67 5.63 -20.87
N LYS A 134 -2.20 6.47 -19.97
CA LYS A 134 -1.47 7.61 -19.42
C LYS A 134 -1.33 7.49 -17.92
N LEU A 135 -0.15 7.82 -17.41
CA LEU A 135 0.12 8.02 -16.00
C LEU A 135 0.60 9.45 -15.78
N ARG A 136 -0.13 10.22 -14.96
CA ARG A 136 0.18 11.61 -14.60
C ARG A 136 0.36 12.54 -15.82
N GLY A 137 -0.33 12.23 -16.92
CA GLY A 137 -0.34 13.03 -18.15
C GLY A 137 0.51 12.45 -19.28
N GLU A 138 1.50 11.62 -18.95
CA GLU A 138 2.43 11.02 -19.90
C GLU A 138 1.95 9.65 -20.39
N TYR A 139 2.20 9.32 -21.66
CA TYR A 139 1.91 8.00 -22.20
C TYR A 139 2.92 6.97 -21.70
N VAL A 140 2.42 5.82 -21.28
CA VAL A 140 3.20 4.68 -20.76
C VAL A 140 2.77 3.41 -21.48
N ASP A 141 3.64 2.41 -21.53
CA ASP A 141 3.35 1.13 -22.17
C ASP A 141 2.26 0.36 -21.40
N PRO A 142 1.09 0.09 -22.01
CA PRO A 142 0.02 -0.66 -21.38
C PRO A 142 0.39 -2.09 -20.96
N GLU A 143 1.35 -2.76 -21.62
CA GLU A 143 1.78 -4.12 -21.26
C GLU A 143 2.26 -4.21 -19.82
N GLN A 144 2.82 -3.12 -19.31
CA GLN A 144 3.37 -3.01 -17.95
C GLN A 144 2.31 -3.11 -16.86
N PHE A 145 1.05 -2.83 -17.23
CA PHE A 145 -0.08 -2.86 -16.33
C PHE A 145 -0.89 -4.15 -16.48
N LEU A 146 -0.73 -4.87 -17.59
CA LEU A 146 -1.39 -6.14 -17.83
C LEU A 146 -0.75 -7.21 -16.93
N GLY A 147 -1.46 -7.62 -15.88
CA GLY A 147 -1.03 -8.77 -15.09
C GLY A 147 -1.06 -10.06 -15.94
N PRO A 148 -0.34 -11.12 -15.55
CA PRO A 148 -0.58 -12.46 -16.10
C PRO A 148 -2.07 -12.77 -15.94
N VAL A 149 -2.67 -13.30 -17.01
CA VAL A 149 -4.11 -13.60 -17.06
C VAL A 149 -4.43 -14.69 -16.04
N ASP A 150 -4.74 -14.30 -14.82
CA ASP A 150 -5.25 -15.19 -13.80
C ASP A 150 -6.76 -15.36 -13.97
N LEU A 151 -7.15 -16.33 -14.81
CA LEU A 151 -8.56 -16.71 -15.00
C LEU A 151 -9.20 -17.28 -13.73
N SER A 152 -8.43 -17.60 -12.68
CA SER A 152 -9.01 -18.06 -11.41
C SER A 152 -9.82 -16.95 -10.70
N ARG A 153 -9.53 -15.68 -10.98
CA ARG A 153 -10.27 -14.52 -10.45
C ARG A 153 -11.60 -14.24 -11.15
N ALA A 154 -11.82 -14.77 -12.35
CA ALA A 154 -13.08 -14.61 -13.09
C ALA A 154 -14.15 -15.65 -12.73
N ILE A 155 -13.75 -16.73 -12.05
CA ILE A 155 -14.65 -17.80 -11.59
C ILE A 155 -14.67 -17.79 -10.05
N HIS A 156 -15.42 -16.87 -9.47
CA HIS A 156 -15.88 -17.02 -8.09
C HIS A 156 -17.10 -17.93 -8.08
N LEU A 157 -16.90 -19.23 -7.87
CA LEU A 157 -17.99 -20.08 -7.41
C LEU A 157 -18.31 -19.64 -5.97
N ILE A 158 -19.50 -19.08 -5.78
CA ILE A 158 -20.07 -18.92 -4.44
C ILE A 158 -20.28 -20.34 -3.91
N PRO A 159 -19.66 -20.74 -2.78
CA PRO A 159 -20.04 -21.97 -2.11
C PRO A 159 -21.55 -21.91 -1.83
N GLU A 160 -22.33 -22.92 -2.21
CA GLU A 160 -23.79 -22.94 -1.92
C GLU A 160 -24.10 -22.73 -0.43
N ASP A 161 -23.11 -23.01 0.44
CA ASP A 161 -23.19 -22.89 1.89
C ASP A 161 -22.65 -21.56 2.45
N ALA A 162 -22.26 -20.60 1.61
CA ALA A 162 -21.87 -19.28 2.09
C ALA A 162 -23.07 -18.61 2.78
N PRO A 163 -23.01 -18.29 4.08
CA PRO A 163 -24.14 -17.71 4.79
C PRO A 163 -24.53 -16.40 4.12
N ARG A 164 -25.71 -16.37 3.51
CA ARG A 164 -26.32 -15.13 3.02
C ARG A 164 -26.43 -14.21 4.23
N GLY A 165 -25.77 -13.05 4.16
CA GLY A 165 -25.68 -12.09 5.25
C GLY A 165 -27.02 -11.96 5.98
N SER A 166 -27.01 -12.35 7.26
CA SER A 166 -28.16 -12.22 8.12
C SER A 166 -28.48 -10.74 8.27
N LYS A 167 -29.74 -10.38 8.02
CA LYS A 167 -30.25 -9.01 8.24
C LYS A 167 -30.60 -8.73 9.70
N ASP A 168 -30.19 -9.59 10.62
CA ASP A 168 -30.56 -9.51 12.02
C ASP A 168 -29.31 -9.65 12.90
N GLY A 169 -28.99 -8.60 13.65
CA GLY A 169 -27.90 -8.55 14.64
C GLY A 169 -26.74 -7.66 14.24
N GLU A 170 -26.48 -6.63 15.02
CA GLU A 170 -25.25 -5.83 14.99
C GLU A 170 -24.07 -6.80 15.22
N ALA A 171 -23.37 -7.19 14.14
CA ALA A 171 -22.27 -8.14 14.24
C ALA A 171 -21.18 -7.54 15.13
N VAL A 172 -21.01 -8.11 16.33
CA VAL A 172 -19.90 -7.77 17.21
C VAL A 172 -18.62 -8.14 16.48
N CYS A 173 -17.79 -7.15 16.20
CA CYS A 173 -16.56 -7.39 15.49
C CYS A 173 -15.53 -8.08 16.40
N GLU A 174 -15.31 -9.37 16.20
CA GLU A 174 -14.32 -10.15 16.95
C GLU A 174 -12.94 -10.13 16.28
N ALA A 175 -11.89 -10.11 17.11
CA ALA A 175 -10.52 -10.22 16.63
C ALA A 175 -10.31 -11.58 15.94
N PRO A 176 -9.58 -11.64 14.81
CA PRO A 176 -9.46 -12.88 14.07
C PRO A 176 -8.61 -13.89 14.83
N ALA A 177 -8.93 -15.17 14.65
CA ALA A 177 -8.24 -16.25 15.34
C ALA A 177 -6.73 -16.23 15.05
N PRO A 178 -5.87 -16.32 16.08
CA PRO A 178 -4.42 -16.37 15.95
C PRO A 178 -3.94 -17.33 14.85
N LEU A 179 -2.93 -16.93 14.06
CA LEU A 179 -2.22 -17.81 13.13
C LEU A 179 -0.82 -18.13 13.67
N GLY A 180 -0.58 -19.41 13.96
CA GLY A 180 0.76 -19.92 14.26
C GLY A 180 1.61 -20.01 12.99
N ARG A 181 1.58 -21.15 12.31
CA ARG A 181 2.18 -21.36 10.99
C ARG A 181 1.09 -21.78 10.01
N ALA A 182 1.02 -21.14 8.86
CA ALA A 182 0.10 -21.52 7.79
C ALA A 182 0.52 -22.86 7.16
N ALA A 183 -0.47 -23.66 6.77
CA ALA A 183 -0.24 -24.95 6.12
C ALA A 183 0.18 -24.82 4.64
N ALA A 184 -0.20 -23.71 4.00
CA ALA A 184 0.06 -23.40 2.60
C ALA A 184 0.33 -21.90 2.44
N PRO A 185 1.10 -21.46 1.43
CA PRO A 185 1.32 -20.04 1.17
C PRO A 185 0.00 -19.33 0.84
N PRO A 186 -0.10 -18.01 1.07
CA PRO A 186 -1.32 -17.25 0.77
C PRO A 186 -1.56 -17.13 -0.74
N ASN A 187 -0.52 -17.20 -1.55
CA ASN A 187 -0.55 -17.06 -3.00
C ASN A 187 0.69 -17.71 -3.65
N GLY A 188 0.87 -17.52 -4.96
CA GLY A 188 2.00 -18.06 -5.74
C GLY A 188 3.20 -17.12 -5.93
N ASN A 189 3.26 -16.02 -5.15
CA ASN A 189 4.21 -14.92 -5.31
C ASN A 189 5.55 -15.19 -4.58
N ILE A 190 6.53 -14.33 -4.87
CA ILE A 190 7.79 -14.27 -4.14
C ILE A 190 7.65 -13.31 -2.97
N ALA A 191 7.98 -13.74 -1.76
CA ALA A 191 7.97 -12.89 -0.58
C ALA A 191 9.35 -12.24 -0.35
N VAL A 192 9.38 -10.92 -0.20
CA VAL A 192 10.58 -10.16 0.17
C VAL A 192 10.37 -9.53 1.53
N ALA A 193 11.19 -9.90 2.51
CA ALA A 193 11.10 -9.38 3.88
C ALA A 193 12.09 -8.23 4.12
N LEU A 194 11.61 -7.09 4.62
CA LEU A 194 12.38 -5.88 4.89
C LEU A 194 12.30 -5.49 6.37
N ALA A 195 13.45 -5.33 7.01
CA ALA A 195 13.52 -5.02 8.43
C ALA A 195 13.68 -3.53 8.72
N GLY A 196 13.40 -3.17 9.98
CA GLY A 196 13.46 -1.80 10.48
C GLY A 196 14.86 -1.24 10.72
N ILE A 197 14.85 -0.01 11.24
CA ILE A 197 16.03 0.72 11.70
C ILE A 197 16.63 0.03 12.94
N GLY A 198 17.96 -0.01 13.02
CA GLY A 198 18.68 -0.68 14.10
C GLY A 198 18.66 -2.21 14.03
N SER A 199 18.13 -2.79 12.95
CA SER A 199 18.17 -4.22 12.70
C SER A 199 19.56 -4.70 12.29
N LYS A 200 19.84 -6.01 12.36
CA LYS A 200 21.11 -6.60 11.92
C LYS A 200 20.91 -8.02 11.41
N THR A 201 21.87 -8.53 10.65
CA THR A 201 21.83 -9.93 10.20
C THR A 201 22.13 -10.90 11.35
N ARG A 202 21.28 -11.91 11.49
CA ARG A 202 21.46 -13.10 12.32
C ARG A 202 21.00 -14.31 11.51
N ASP A 203 21.84 -15.34 11.42
CA ASP A 203 21.52 -16.60 10.71
C ASP A 203 21.05 -16.37 9.25
N GLY A 204 21.66 -15.40 8.55
CA GLY A 204 21.35 -15.05 7.16
C GLY A 204 20.06 -14.25 6.96
N VAL A 205 19.45 -13.75 8.04
CA VAL A 205 18.21 -12.98 7.99
C VAL A 205 18.32 -11.75 8.88
N SER A 206 17.46 -10.74 8.70
CA SER A 206 17.35 -9.71 9.74
C SER A 206 16.75 -10.29 11.02
N ALA A 207 17.37 -9.99 12.17
CA ALA A 207 16.92 -10.46 13.48
C ALA A 207 15.45 -10.08 13.79
N ASP A 208 15.02 -8.89 13.36
CA ASP A 208 13.67 -8.38 13.63
C ASP A 208 12.63 -9.10 12.76
N MET A 209 13.00 -9.46 11.53
CA MET A 209 12.12 -10.21 10.61
C MET A 209 12.19 -11.73 10.81
N TYR A 210 13.17 -12.25 11.56
CA TYR A 210 13.31 -13.70 11.82
C TYR A 210 12.08 -14.29 12.51
N ARG A 211 11.43 -13.52 13.40
CA ARG A 211 10.25 -13.96 14.15
C ARG A 211 8.94 -13.85 13.38
N TYR A 212 8.90 -13.00 12.35
CA TYR A 212 7.78 -12.98 11.41
C TYR A 212 7.90 -14.08 10.39
N GLY A 213 9.06 -14.16 9.72
CA GLY A 213 9.46 -15.10 8.69
C GLY A 213 8.36 -15.43 7.67
N PRO A 214 8.48 -15.09 6.38
CA PRO A 214 7.50 -15.53 5.37
C PRO A 214 7.24 -17.06 5.37
N GLU A 215 8.13 -17.87 5.95
CA GLU A 215 7.92 -19.29 6.22
C GLU A 215 6.72 -19.60 7.14
N PHE A 216 6.40 -18.72 8.08
CA PHE A 216 5.23 -18.83 8.96
C PHE A 216 3.92 -18.52 8.22
N LEU A 217 4.00 -17.79 7.11
CA LEU A 217 2.92 -17.59 6.14
C LEU A 217 2.79 -18.76 5.15
N GLY A 218 3.69 -19.75 5.20
CA GLY A 218 3.64 -20.93 4.34
C GLY A 218 4.41 -20.79 3.03
N TYR A 219 5.11 -19.67 2.78
CA TYR A 219 6.00 -19.55 1.61
C TYR A 219 7.11 -20.61 1.68
N SER A 220 7.47 -21.13 0.52
CA SER A 220 8.57 -22.09 0.39
C SER A 220 9.92 -21.40 0.49
N PRO A 221 11.00 -22.05 0.96
CA PRO A 221 12.33 -21.43 1.02
C PRO A 221 12.83 -20.85 -0.31
N GLY A 222 12.44 -21.43 -1.45
CA GLY A 222 12.82 -20.94 -2.79
C GLY A 222 12.04 -19.70 -3.26
N SER A 223 10.99 -19.30 -2.54
CA SER A 223 10.16 -18.13 -2.82
C SER A 223 10.33 -17.02 -1.78
N ILE A 224 11.40 -17.06 -0.98
CA ILE A 224 11.64 -16.10 0.10
C ILE A 224 12.98 -15.42 -0.10
N TYR A 225 12.96 -14.09 -0.15
CA TYR A 225 14.14 -13.23 -0.13
C TYR A 225 14.10 -12.30 1.06
N ARG A 226 15.30 -11.89 1.49
CA ARG A 226 15.47 -11.07 2.68
C ARG A 226 16.38 -9.92 2.37
N PHE A 227 15.82 -8.73 2.44
CA PHE A 227 16.51 -7.50 2.14
C PHE A 227 17.69 -7.30 3.10
N SER A 228 18.81 -6.86 2.54
CA SER A 228 19.97 -6.39 3.28
C SER A 228 20.20 -4.94 2.96
N TYR A 229 20.47 -4.12 3.98
CA TYR A 229 20.91 -2.74 3.78
C TYR A 229 22.26 -2.63 3.07
N ARG A 230 22.97 -3.75 2.88
CA ARG A 230 24.20 -3.86 2.06
C ARG A 230 23.97 -4.55 0.72
N GLY A 231 22.72 -4.91 0.42
CA GLY A 231 22.31 -5.60 -0.80
C GLY A 231 22.71 -7.08 -0.85
N THR A 232 22.83 -7.58 -2.08
CA THR A 232 23.12 -9.00 -2.37
C THR A 232 24.49 -9.20 -3.01
N THR A 233 25.02 -10.43 -2.89
CA THR A 233 26.31 -10.83 -3.45
C THR A 233 26.45 -10.47 -4.93
N PRO A 234 27.63 -10.04 -5.40
CA PRO A 234 27.85 -9.80 -6.82
C PRO A 234 27.45 -11.02 -7.68
N GLY A 235 26.62 -10.80 -8.69
CA GLY A 235 26.17 -11.85 -9.62
C GLY A 235 25.09 -12.81 -9.07
N GLY A 236 24.52 -12.56 -7.90
CA GLY A 236 23.46 -13.41 -7.33
C GLY A 236 22.59 -12.72 -6.28
N LEU A 237 21.75 -13.51 -5.61
CA LEU A 237 20.80 -13.05 -4.57
C LEU A 237 21.23 -13.45 -3.14
N GLY A 238 22.51 -13.74 -2.93
CA GLY A 238 23.02 -14.07 -1.59
C GLY A 238 22.93 -12.86 -0.67
N HIS A 239 22.24 -12.98 0.47
CA HIS A 239 22.11 -11.92 1.46
C HIS A 239 23.49 -11.53 2.01
N ILE A 240 23.91 -10.27 1.80
CA ILE A 240 25.15 -9.76 2.42
C ILE A 240 24.85 -9.42 3.88
N PRO A 241 25.56 -10.00 4.87
CA PRO A 241 25.35 -9.66 6.27
C PRO A 241 25.61 -8.16 6.54
N TYR A 242 24.73 -7.55 7.32
CA TYR A 242 24.79 -6.15 7.72
C TYR A 242 24.67 -5.99 9.24
N ASP A 243 25.25 -4.91 9.76
CA ASP A 243 25.18 -4.47 11.14
C ASP A 243 24.18 -3.31 11.30
N ARG A 244 23.86 -2.96 12.55
CA ARG A 244 22.85 -1.93 12.86
C ARG A 244 23.11 -0.60 12.16
N ALA A 245 24.38 -0.19 12.06
CA ALA A 245 24.76 1.07 11.44
C ALA A 245 24.41 1.13 9.94
N ASP A 246 24.40 -0.01 9.24
CA ASP A 246 24.03 -0.04 7.82
C ASP A 246 22.56 0.37 7.60
N SER A 247 21.69 0.09 8.57
CA SER A 247 20.28 0.53 8.53
C SER A 247 20.08 2.02 8.82
N TRP A 248 21.14 2.76 9.16
CA TRP A 248 21.08 4.20 9.46
C TRP A 248 21.44 5.09 8.26
N GLY A 249 21.85 4.49 7.14
CA GLY A 249 22.12 5.17 5.86
C GLY A 249 20.86 5.74 5.20
N GLY A 250 20.98 6.26 3.98
CA GLY A 250 19.83 6.86 3.29
C GLY A 250 18.73 5.83 2.98
N ILE A 251 17.48 6.18 3.24
CA ILE A 251 16.30 5.38 2.86
C ILE A 251 16.15 5.35 1.35
N ARG A 252 16.44 6.45 0.64
CA ARG A 252 16.48 6.46 -0.82
C ARG A 252 17.55 5.50 -1.37
N GLU A 253 18.74 5.53 -0.80
CA GLU A 253 19.82 4.57 -1.16
C GLU A 253 19.39 3.12 -0.87
N ALA A 254 18.76 2.86 0.27
CA ALA A 254 18.22 1.54 0.60
C ALA A 254 17.11 1.11 -0.38
N ALA A 255 16.30 2.03 -0.89
CA ALA A 255 15.27 1.76 -1.89
C ALA A 255 15.87 1.42 -3.27
N GLU A 256 16.98 2.05 -3.65
CA GLU A 256 17.74 1.68 -4.84
C GLU A 256 18.32 0.27 -4.72
N ILE A 257 18.90 -0.07 -3.56
CA ILE A 257 19.36 -1.44 -3.27
C ILE A 257 18.22 -2.44 -3.38
N LEU A 258 17.02 -2.11 -2.88
CA LEU A 258 15.84 -2.96 -3.02
C LEU A 258 15.47 -3.16 -4.49
N GLY A 259 15.51 -2.10 -5.30
CA GLY A 259 15.27 -2.18 -6.74
C GLY A 259 16.28 -3.10 -7.43
N ASP A 260 17.57 -3.00 -7.10
CA ASP A 260 18.61 -3.89 -7.63
C ASP A 260 18.35 -5.35 -7.29
N ASP A 261 17.95 -5.64 -6.05
CA ASP A 261 17.61 -6.98 -5.61
C ASP A 261 16.35 -7.50 -6.32
N LEU A 262 15.34 -6.66 -6.51
CA LEU A 262 14.10 -7.02 -7.23
C LEU A 262 14.34 -7.32 -8.71
N ARG A 263 15.23 -6.59 -9.40
CA ARG A 263 15.61 -6.91 -10.78
C ARG A 263 16.27 -8.29 -10.88
N LYS A 264 17.14 -8.62 -9.93
CA LYS A 264 17.76 -9.95 -9.85
C LYS A 264 16.71 -11.04 -9.56
N ILE A 265 15.72 -10.76 -8.70
CA ILE A 265 14.59 -11.66 -8.43
C ILE A 265 13.77 -11.89 -9.71
N ALA A 266 13.43 -10.84 -10.46
CA ALA A 266 12.69 -10.95 -11.72
C ALA A 266 13.45 -11.79 -12.76
N ALA A 267 14.77 -11.62 -12.84
CA ALA A 267 15.62 -12.42 -13.74
C ALA A 267 15.64 -13.91 -13.35
N LEU A 268 15.62 -14.23 -12.05
CA LEU A 268 15.61 -15.61 -11.55
C LEU A 268 14.22 -16.26 -11.59
N HIS A 269 13.16 -15.45 -11.46
CA HIS A 269 11.77 -15.87 -11.38
C HIS A 269 10.92 -15.11 -12.41
N PRO A 270 11.12 -15.36 -13.73
CA PRO A 270 10.43 -14.60 -14.77
C PRO A 270 8.91 -14.77 -14.67
N GLY A 271 8.18 -13.66 -14.74
CA GLY A 271 6.71 -13.61 -14.66
C GLY A 271 6.14 -13.82 -13.26
N LYS A 272 6.97 -13.95 -12.22
CA LYS A 272 6.49 -14.01 -10.83
C LYS A 272 6.28 -12.62 -10.25
N HIS A 273 5.18 -12.49 -9.51
CA HIS A 273 4.84 -11.32 -8.74
C HIS A 273 5.53 -11.36 -7.37
N VAL A 274 5.63 -10.20 -6.74
CA VAL A 274 6.30 -10.03 -5.45
C VAL A 274 5.36 -9.46 -4.40
N ASP A 275 5.44 -10.04 -3.19
CA ASP A 275 4.86 -9.49 -1.97
C ASP A 275 5.96 -8.90 -1.10
N LEU A 276 5.87 -7.60 -0.84
CA LEU A 276 6.76 -6.90 0.09
C LEU A 276 6.19 -6.97 1.50
N ILE A 277 6.98 -7.45 2.44
CA ILE A 277 6.60 -7.63 3.84
C ILE A 277 7.62 -6.88 4.69
N ALA A 278 7.21 -5.78 5.29
CA ALA A 278 8.15 -4.80 5.82
C ALA A 278 7.79 -4.34 7.24
N HIS A 279 8.81 -4.13 8.08
CA HIS A 279 8.64 -3.62 9.44
C HIS A 279 9.33 -2.28 9.63
N SER A 280 8.69 -1.37 10.36
CA SER A 280 9.28 -0.09 10.76
C SER A 280 9.84 0.68 9.54
N GLN A 281 11.08 1.18 9.59
CA GLN A 281 11.76 1.84 8.47
C GLN A 281 11.74 1.03 7.16
N GLY A 282 11.77 -0.31 7.21
CA GLY A 282 11.71 -1.15 6.01
C GLY A 282 10.45 -0.92 5.18
N GLY A 283 9.33 -0.54 5.80
CA GLY A 283 8.12 -0.18 5.08
C GLY A 283 8.21 1.16 4.36
N ILE A 284 9.03 2.09 4.89
CA ILE A 284 9.34 3.36 4.22
C ILE A 284 10.32 3.13 3.08
N VAL A 285 11.30 2.24 3.23
CA VAL A 285 12.17 1.78 2.13
C VAL A 285 11.33 1.20 0.99
N ALA A 286 10.42 0.27 1.30
CA ALA A 286 9.52 -0.32 0.31
C ALA A 286 8.68 0.75 -0.39
N ARG A 287 8.03 1.65 0.36
CA ARG A 287 7.23 2.74 -0.24
C ARG A 287 8.05 3.71 -1.08
N THR A 288 9.27 4.01 -0.65
CA THR A 288 10.21 4.87 -1.40
C THR A 288 10.56 4.22 -2.73
N PHE A 289 10.86 2.91 -2.73
CA PHE A 289 11.05 2.15 -3.97
C PHE A 289 9.83 2.21 -4.87
N LEU A 290 8.62 1.99 -4.33
CA LEU A 290 7.40 2.08 -5.14
C LEU A 290 7.22 3.49 -5.72
N ALA A 291 7.47 4.55 -4.95
CA ALA A 291 7.37 5.92 -5.43
C ALA A 291 8.38 6.24 -6.54
N LEU A 292 9.64 5.81 -6.39
CA LEU A 292 10.68 5.95 -7.43
C LEU A 292 10.26 5.23 -8.71
N GLN A 293 9.77 4.00 -8.59
CA GLN A 293 9.33 3.22 -9.73
C GLN A 293 8.08 3.80 -10.41
N ALA A 294 7.16 4.42 -9.65
CA ALA A 294 6.02 5.13 -10.22
C ALA A 294 6.45 6.38 -11.01
N ALA A 295 7.61 6.97 -10.70
CA ALA A 295 8.13 8.16 -11.37
C ALA A 295 8.95 7.84 -12.63
N SER A 296 9.77 6.78 -12.60
CA SER A 296 10.71 6.49 -13.71
C SER A 296 10.39 5.25 -14.53
N PHE A 297 9.45 4.41 -14.08
CA PHE A 297 9.06 3.12 -14.66
C PHE A 297 10.23 2.29 -15.26
N ASP A 298 10.65 1.23 -14.56
CA ASP A 298 11.61 0.23 -15.04
C ASP A 298 10.93 -1.12 -15.37
N PRO A 299 10.88 -1.56 -16.64
CA PRO A 299 10.29 -2.84 -17.06
C PRO A 299 11.08 -4.07 -16.59
N GLY A 300 12.32 -3.89 -16.12
CA GLY A 300 13.13 -4.97 -15.56
C GLY A 300 12.74 -5.39 -14.14
N LEU A 301 11.79 -4.68 -13.52
CA LEU A 301 11.30 -4.98 -12.18
C LEU A 301 10.08 -5.91 -12.22
N PRO A 302 9.91 -6.79 -11.21
CA PRO A 302 8.75 -7.64 -11.12
C PRO A 302 7.51 -6.83 -10.68
N PRO A 303 6.30 -7.26 -11.08
CA PRO A 303 5.06 -6.71 -10.54
C PRO A 303 5.01 -6.87 -9.01
N ILE A 304 4.70 -5.78 -8.29
CA ILE A 304 4.49 -5.83 -6.84
C ILE A 304 2.99 -5.92 -6.55
N ASP A 305 2.52 -7.07 -6.06
CA ASP A 305 1.10 -7.28 -5.76
C ASP A 305 0.71 -6.72 -4.40
N HIS A 306 1.51 -7.02 -3.38
CA HIS A 306 1.16 -6.68 -2.01
C HIS A 306 2.31 -5.95 -1.31
N LEU A 307 1.94 -4.98 -0.48
CA LEU A 307 2.77 -4.39 0.54
C LEU A 307 2.11 -4.56 1.91
N VAL A 308 2.67 -5.40 2.76
CA VAL A 308 2.28 -5.50 4.17
C VAL A 308 3.31 -4.77 5.02
N THR A 309 2.85 -3.81 5.82
CA THR A 309 3.71 -3.06 6.74
C THR A 309 3.33 -3.27 8.19
N PHE A 310 4.32 -3.42 9.05
CA PHE A 310 4.17 -3.58 10.50
C PHE A 310 4.81 -2.39 11.20
N SER A 311 4.00 -1.60 11.91
CA SER A 311 4.43 -0.39 12.64
C SER A 311 5.35 0.53 11.82
N SER A 312 5.10 0.67 10.52
CA SER A 312 5.92 1.55 9.66
C SER A 312 5.48 3.01 9.78
N PRO A 313 6.40 3.97 9.98
CA PRO A 313 6.07 5.36 10.25
C PRO A 313 5.68 6.14 8.99
N HIS A 314 4.52 5.81 8.40
CA HIS A 314 4.03 6.40 7.15
C HIS A 314 3.79 7.90 7.19
N LYS A 315 3.66 8.48 8.39
CA LYS A 315 3.55 9.93 8.66
C LYS A 315 4.81 10.50 9.35
N GLY A 316 5.94 9.78 9.28
CA GLY A 316 7.21 10.10 9.94
C GLY A 316 7.28 9.57 11.36
N ALA A 317 8.45 9.64 12.00
CA ALA A 317 8.67 9.22 13.38
C ALA A 317 8.99 10.43 14.28
N PRO A 318 8.35 10.60 15.45
CA PRO A 318 8.71 11.68 16.37
C PRO A 318 10.16 11.48 16.86
N GLY A 319 10.98 12.53 16.82
CA GLY A 319 12.41 12.47 17.21
C GLY A 319 13.39 12.40 16.04
N ALA A 320 12.90 12.20 14.82
CA ALA A 320 13.65 12.42 13.60
C ALA A 320 13.62 13.93 13.23
N GLY A 321 14.78 14.56 13.00
CA GLY A 321 14.88 15.93 12.45
C GLY A 321 14.78 17.13 13.41
N ALA A 322 15.04 16.97 14.71
CA ALA A 322 15.08 18.08 15.66
C ALA A 322 16.34 18.98 15.50
N ILE A 323 16.44 19.72 14.40
CA ILE A 323 17.56 20.64 14.12
C ILE A 323 17.04 22.07 13.93
N GLY A 324 16.54 22.66 15.02
CA GLY A 324 16.27 24.10 15.18
C GLY A 324 16.76 24.54 16.56
N PRO A 325 16.70 25.83 16.96
CA PRO A 325 17.13 26.26 18.30
C PRO A 325 16.47 25.37 19.36
N VAL A 326 17.29 24.50 19.94
CA VAL A 326 16.81 23.31 20.63
C VAL A 326 16.24 23.74 21.97
N SER A 327 14.92 23.74 22.08
CA SER A 327 14.27 23.92 23.37
C SER A 327 14.51 22.65 24.22
N SER A 328 14.60 22.81 25.54
CA SER A 328 14.71 21.71 26.50
C SER A 328 13.61 20.65 26.33
N ALA A 329 12.45 21.08 25.82
CA ALA A 329 11.34 20.29 25.33
C ALA A 329 11.73 19.19 24.33
N VAL A 330 12.54 19.57 23.34
CA VAL A 330 12.88 18.75 22.17
C VAL A 330 14.02 17.80 22.52
N LEU A 331 15.02 18.29 23.26
CA LEU A 331 16.07 17.45 23.86
C LEU A 331 15.47 16.38 24.77
N GLY A 332 14.48 16.73 25.59
CA GLY A 332 13.75 15.78 26.43
C GLY A 332 13.02 14.71 25.61
N ARG A 333 12.42 15.06 24.47
CA ARG A 333 11.78 14.09 23.56
C ARG A 333 12.78 13.13 22.94
N LEU A 334 13.87 13.66 22.38
CA LEU A 334 14.94 12.83 21.81
C LEU A 334 15.50 11.85 22.85
N ALA A 335 15.68 12.31 24.09
CA ALA A 335 16.14 11.47 25.18
C ALA A 335 15.13 10.38 25.57
N VAL A 336 13.84 10.71 25.71
CA VAL A 336 12.79 9.75 26.09
C VAL A 336 12.52 8.75 24.97
N THR A 337 12.36 9.21 23.73
CA THR A 337 12.21 8.34 22.55
C THR A 337 13.45 7.47 22.37
N GLY A 338 14.65 8.04 22.58
CA GLY A 338 15.90 7.31 22.50
C GLY A 338 16.04 6.20 23.55
N LEU A 339 15.61 6.45 24.78
CA LEU A 339 15.55 5.44 25.84
C LEU A 339 14.53 4.34 25.53
N SER A 340 13.36 4.68 24.99
CA SER A 340 12.34 3.70 24.61
C SER A 340 12.80 2.81 23.46
N MET A 341 13.35 3.41 22.39
CA MET A 341 13.91 2.68 21.26
C MET A 341 15.08 1.79 21.70
N ALA A 342 15.96 2.27 22.59
CA ALA A 342 17.07 1.47 23.08
C ALA A 342 16.60 0.27 23.91
N ALA A 343 15.54 0.44 24.71
CA ALA A 343 14.92 -0.65 25.46
C ALA A 343 14.27 -1.69 24.54
N ASP A 344 13.54 -1.24 23.51
CA ASP A 344 12.82 -2.12 22.58
C ASP A 344 13.73 -2.82 21.55
N LEU A 345 14.82 -2.18 21.12
CA LEU A 345 15.79 -2.74 20.15
C LEU A 345 17.00 -3.42 20.81
N GLY A 346 17.15 -3.27 22.13
CA GLY A 346 18.29 -3.77 22.90
C GLY A 346 19.64 -3.24 22.38
N ALA A 347 19.69 -1.97 21.98
CA ALA A 347 20.82 -1.38 21.26
C ALA A 347 20.95 0.13 21.52
N PRO A 348 22.13 0.74 21.26
CA PRO A 348 22.23 2.19 21.24
C PRO A 348 21.32 2.79 20.16
N PHE A 349 20.75 3.95 20.48
CA PHE A 349 19.89 4.73 19.60
C PHE A 349 20.64 5.13 18.31
N PRO A 350 19.97 5.13 17.13
CA PRO A 350 20.54 5.70 15.91
C PRO A 350 20.99 7.14 16.15
N ASP A 351 22.06 7.61 15.51
CA ASP A 351 22.40 9.03 15.59
C ASP A 351 21.19 9.88 15.11
N PRO A 352 20.67 10.84 15.90
CA PRO A 352 19.60 11.73 15.45
C PRO A 352 19.92 12.48 14.13
N LEU A 353 21.21 12.58 13.79
CA LEU A 353 21.73 13.17 12.55
C LEU A 353 22.01 12.14 11.46
N SER A 354 21.68 10.85 11.65
CA SER A 354 21.86 9.86 10.61
C SER A 354 20.95 10.17 9.41
N PRO A 355 21.37 9.82 8.18
CA PRO A 355 20.56 10.06 6.99
C PRO A 355 19.14 9.51 7.10
N SER A 356 18.96 8.27 7.59
CA SER A 356 17.61 7.71 7.77
C SER A 356 16.77 8.48 8.79
N MET A 357 17.36 8.98 9.87
CA MET A 357 16.67 9.80 10.86
C MET A 357 16.34 11.19 10.32
N ALA A 358 17.14 11.76 9.42
CA ALA A 358 16.77 13.00 8.74
C ALA A 358 15.59 12.77 7.79
N GLU A 359 15.58 11.66 7.05
CA GLU A 359 14.54 11.32 6.08
C GLU A 359 13.23 10.84 6.73
N LEU A 360 13.25 10.20 7.91
CA LEU A 360 12.05 9.82 8.66
C LEU A 360 11.38 10.98 9.40
N ALA A 361 11.99 12.16 9.39
CA ALA A 361 11.48 13.32 10.11
C ALA A 361 10.12 13.73 9.56
N PRO A 362 9.11 14.01 10.40
CA PRO A 362 7.86 14.61 9.93
C PRO A 362 8.14 15.92 9.20
N GLY A 363 7.68 16.03 7.95
CA GLY A 363 7.96 17.19 7.09
C GLY A 363 9.32 17.16 6.40
N SER A 364 10.07 16.04 6.44
CA SER A 364 11.20 15.84 5.53
C SER A 364 10.71 15.80 4.08
N GLU A 365 11.59 16.11 3.14
CA GLU A 365 11.27 16.03 1.71
C GLU A 365 10.75 14.64 1.31
N LEU A 366 11.39 13.57 1.82
CA LEU A 366 10.95 12.20 1.57
C LEU A 366 9.55 11.92 2.12
N MET A 367 9.27 12.30 3.37
CA MET A 367 7.94 12.04 3.95
C MET A 367 6.85 12.88 3.28
N ASP A 368 7.15 14.11 2.86
CA ASP A 368 6.23 14.98 2.12
C ASP A 368 5.97 14.46 0.70
N GLU A 369 6.96 13.86 0.04
CA GLU A 369 6.78 13.11 -1.20
C GLU A 369 5.88 11.90 -0.97
N LEU A 370 6.22 11.02 -0.04
CA LEU A 370 5.41 9.83 0.27
C LEU A 370 3.99 10.17 0.74
N GLY A 371 3.76 11.37 1.28
CA GLY A 371 2.43 11.87 1.61
C GLY A 371 1.59 12.28 0.39
N ARG A 372 2.24 12.64 -0.72
CA ARG A 372 1.61 13.02 -2.01
C ARG A 372 1.55 11.86 -2.99
N GLU A 373 2.48 10.92 -2.87
CA GLU A 373 2.64 9.77 -3.74
C GLU A 373 1.70 8.64 -3.33
N SER A 374 0.86 8.25 -4.29
CA SER A 374 0.11 7.01 -4.15
C SER A 374 1.02 5.82 -4.48
N LEU A 375 0.89 4.73 -3.70
CA LEU A 375 1.55 3.45 -3.98
C LEU A 375 1.43 3.07 -5.46
N LEU A 376 2.45 2.40 -5.99
CA LEU A 376 2.46 1.87 -7.36
C LEU A 376 1.12 1.25 -7.74
N PHE A 377 0.70 1.55 -8.97
CA PHE A 377 -0.55 1.03 -9.50
C PHE A 377 -0.54 -0.50 -9.48
N GLY A 378 -1.63 -1.10 -9.00
CA GLY A 378 -1.76 -2.56 -8.84
C GLY A 378 -1.31 -3.09 -7.47
N THR A 379 -0.45 -2.38 -6.73
CA THR A 379 -0.03 -2.82 -5.39
C THR A 379 -1.12 -2.55 -4.36
N ARG A 380 -1.68 -3.60 -3.77
CA ARG A 380 -2.51 -3.50 -2.56
C ARG A 380 -1.60 -3.31 -1.36
N ALA A 381 -1.96 -2.40 -0.44
CA ALA A 381 -1.23 -2.29 0.82
C ALA A 381 -2.10 -2.52 2.05
N LEU A 382 -1.51 -3.20 3.03
CA LEU A 382 -2.02 -3.34 4.39
C LEU A 382 -1.00 -2.76 5.36
N ALA A 383 -1.44 -1.82 6.19
CA ALA A 383 -0.67 -1.31 7.31
C ALA A 383 -1.23 -1.82 8.63
N LEU A 384 -0.36 -2.37 9.46
CA LEU A 384 -0.68 -2.92 10.77
C LEU A 384 0.04 -2.09 11.84
N GLY A 385 -0.72 -1.52 12.77
CA GLY A 385 -0.18 -0.85 13.96
C GLY A 385 -0.58 -1.58 15.24
N ILE A 386 -0.01 -1.17 16.37
CA ILE A 386 -0.44 -1.59 17.71
C ILE A 386 -0.81 -0.35 18.53
N PRO A 387 -1.74 -0.44 19.49
CA PRO A 387 -2.33 0.74 20.15
C PRO A 387 -1.36 1.54 21.03
N PHE A 388 -0.29 0.92 21.53
CA PHE A 388 0.66 1.52 22.48
C PHE A 388 2.10 1.52 21.96
N ASP A 389 2.27 1.54 20.64
CA ASP A 389 3.60 1.66 20.05
C ASP A 389 4.22 3.02 20.43
N THR A 390 5.27 2.99 21.24
CA THR A 390 5.97 4.20 21.71
C THR A 390 7.01 4.71 20.70
N ILE A 391 7.30 3.94 19.66
CA ILE A 391 8.26 4.30 18.61
C ILE A 391 7.50 4.85 17.40
N VAL A 392 6.46 4.12 16.97
CA VAL A 392 5.58 4.50 15.87
C VAL A 392 4.12 4.41 16.31
N PRO A 393 3.58 5.48 16.92
CA PRO A 393 2.18 5.52 17.34
C PRO A 393 1.23 5.10 16.22
N ALA A 394 0.13 4.43 16.59
CA ALA A 394 -0.80 3.82 15.65
C ALA A 394 -1.28 4.79 14.55
N ASP A 395 -1.57 6.04 14.89
CA ASP A 395 -1.99 7.07 13.93
C ASP A 395 -0.93 7.38 12.87
N ARG A 396 0.36 7.21 13.19
CA ARG A 396 1.49 7.35 12.26
C ARG A 396 1.79 6.09 11.47
N ALA A 397 1.38 4.94 11.98
CA ALA A 397 1.40 3.66 11.26
C ALA A 397 0.29 3.54 10.21
N GLU A 398 -0.66 4.48 10.17
CA GLU A 398 -1.72 4.49 9.17
C GLU A 398 -1.19 4.89 7.79
N LEU A 399 -1.52 4.07 6.79
CA LEU A 399 -1.29 4.34 5.38
C LEU A 399 -2.62 4.72 4.70
N PRO A 400 -2.87 5.99 4.36
CA PRO A 400 -4.17 6.44 3.85
C PRO A 400 -4.63 5.75 2.56
N GLU A 401 -3.66 5.32 1.74
CA GLU A 401 -3.84 4.74 0.42
C GLU A 401 -4.11 3.22 0.46
N GLY A 402 -4.04 2.59 1.63
CA GLY A 402 -4.18 1.16 1.84
C GLY A 402 -5.18 0.80 2.94
N GLU A 403 -5.33 -0.50 3.17
CA GLU A 403 -6.07 -1.01 4.32
C GLU A 403 -5.25 -0.78 5.59
N TYR A 404 -5.91 -0.43 6.69
CA TYR A 404 -5.25 -0.24 7.98
C TYR A 404 -5.97 -1.04 9.06
N ARG A 405 -5.19 -1.71 9.92
CA ARG A 405 -5.70 -2.36 11.12
C ARG A 405 -4.82 -2.07 12.34
N VAL A 406 -5.44 -1.92 13.49
CA VAL A 406 -4.75 -1.92 14.78
C VAL A 406 -4.86 -3.31 15.39
N VAL A 407 -3.72 -3.98 15.51
CA VAL A 407 -3.61 -5.31 16.08
C VAL A 407 -3.91 -5.22 17.59
N PRO A 408 -4.91 -5.97 18.09
CA PRO A 408 -5.21 -6.06 19.51
C PRO A 408 -4.01 -6.57 20.31
N PRO A 409 -3.74 -6.02 21.51
CA PRO A 409 -2.65 -6.49 22.37
C PRO A 409 -2.76 -7.98 22.67
N HIS A 410 -1.74 -8.75 22.33
CA HIS A 410 -1.64 -10.16 22.67
C HIS A 410 -0.24 -10.54 23.21
N GLY A 411 -0.09 -10.55 24.54
CA GLY A 411 1.19 -10.79 25.21
C GLY A 411 2.05 -9.53 25.31
N VAL A 412 3.36 -9.64 25.10
CA VAL A 412 4.29 -8.48 25.11
C VAL A 412 4.42 -7.95 23.68
N GLU A 413 3.52 -7.06 23.28
CA GLU A 413 3.56 -6.39 21.98
C GLU A 413 4.12 -4.97 22.16
N ASN A 414 5.41 -4.82 21.90
CA ASN A 414 6.09 -3.54 21.68
C ASN A 414 6.36 -3.36 20.18
N HIS A 415 7.04 -2.28 19.79
CA HIS A 415 7.30 -1.97 18.38
C HIS A 415 7.91 -3.13 17.58
N SER A 416 8.85 -3.86 18.20
CA SER A 416 9.52 -5.02 17.60
C SER A 416 8.74 -6.32 17.78
N GLY A 417 7.69 -6.33 18.62
CA GLY A 417 6.88 -7.50 18.95
C GLY A 417 5.75 -7.76 17.96
N ILE A 418 5.25 -6.74 17.27
CA ILE A 418 4.15 -6.86 16.30
C ILE A 418 4.44 -7.90 15.20
N VAL A 419 5.70 -8.00 14.76
CA VAL A 419 6.16 -8.96 13.74
C VAL A 419 6.11 -10.42 14.25
N ALA A 420 6.04 -10.64 15.56
CA ALA A 420 5.84 -11.96 16.15
C ALA A 420 4.35 -12.26 16.46
N SER A 421 3.46 -11.27 16.35
CA SER A 421 2.06 -11.39 16.72
C SER A 421 1.30 -12.38 15.83
N PRO A 422 0.71 -13.44 16.39
CA PRO A 422 -0.14 -14.37 15.64
C PRO A 422 -1.38 -13.71 15.01
N ILE A 423 -1.88 -12.62 15.59
CA ILE A 423 -3.02 -11.87 15.07
C ILE A 423 -2.59 -11.02 13.87
N ALA A 424 -1.46 -10.31 13.99
CA ALA A 424 -0.88 -9.58 12.86
C ALA A 424 -0.57 -10.54 11.69
N ARG A 425 -0.04 -11.73 12.00
CA ARG A 425 0.21 -12.79 11.00
C ARG A 425 -1.07 -13.25 10.31
N ARG A 426 -2.16 -13.45 11.07
CA ARG A 426 -3.47 -13.80 10.50
C ARG A 426 -3.96 -12.74 9.52
N LEU A 427 -3.96 -11.48 9.92
CA LEU A 427 -4.41 -10.36 9.07
C LEU A 427 -3.58 -10.26 7.79
N ALA A 428 -2.25 -10.33 7.91
CA ALA A 428 -1.36 -10.34 6.76
C ALA A 428 -1.64 -11.53 5.83
N TYR A 429 -1.84 -12.73 6.39
CA TYR A 429 -2.15 -13.93 5.61
C TYR A 429 -3.49 -13.79 4.86
N GLU A 430 -4.55 -13.22 5.47
CA GLU A 430 -5.86 -12.99 4.80
C GLU A 430 -5.71 -11.96 3.68
N PHE A 431 -5.00 -10.87 3.94
CA PHE A 431 -4.74 -9.85 2.95
C PHE A 431 -3.95 -10.36 1.73
N LEU A 432 -2.87 -11.12 1.98
CA LEU A 432 -2.00 -11.64 0.91
C LEU A 432 -2.68 -12.67 0.00
N ARG A 433 -3.77 -13.31 0.46
CA ARG A 433 -4.57 -14.21 -0.39
C ARG A 433 -5.75 -13.50 -1.06
N ASP A 434 -5.76 -12.18 -1.03
CA ASP A 434 -6.83 -11.32 -1.52
C ASP A 434 -8.19 -11.53 -0.82
N ALA A 435 -8.23 -12.14 0.37
CA ALA A 435 -9.47 -12.31 1.12
C ALA A 435 -9.95 -10.98 1.73
N ASP A 436 -11.26 -10.87 1.95
CA ASP A 436 -11.81 -9.78 2.76
C ASP A 436 -11.21 -9.83 4.15
N LEU A 437 -10.62 -8.71 4.58
CA LEU A 437 -10.14 -8.61 5.94
C LEU A 437 -11.33 -8.73 6.92
N PRO A 438 -11.12 -9.38 8.08
CA PRO A 438 -12.05 -9.28 9.20
C PRO A 438 -12.46 -7.82 9.44
N CYS A 439 -13.70 -7.65 9.91
CA CYS A 439 -14.26 -6.33 10.21
C CYS A 439 -13.31 -5.49 11.09
N ALA A 440 -13.43 -4.17 11.00
CA ALA A 440 -12.71 -3.29 11.92
C ALA A 440 -13.36 -3.37 13.31
N GLY A 441 -12.53 -3.60 14.33
CA GLY A 441 -12.94 -3.74 15.73
C GLY A 441 -12.71 -2.49 16.58
N GLY A 442 -13.00 -2.61 17.88
CA GLY A 442 -12.83 -1.50 18.84
C GLY A 442 -11.39 -0.97 18.91
N TRP A 443 -10.39 -1.82 18.69
CA TRP A 443 -8.98 -1.45 18.65
C TRP A 443 -8.62 -0.55 17.45
N ASP A 444 -9.28 -0.70 16.30
CA ASP A 444 -9.05 0.15 15.14
C ASP A 444 -9.44 1.61 15.41
N THR A 445 -10.50 1.80 16.21
CA THR A 445 -10.97 3.12 16.61
C THR A 445 -10.20 3.65 17.83
N TRP A 446 -10.10 2.82 18.88
CA TRP A 446 -9.49 3.22 20.14
C TRP A 446 -7.98 3.36 20.03
N GLY A 447 -7.29 2.41 19.40
CA GLY A 447 -5.85 2.45 19.23
C GLY A 447 -5.39 3.62 18.38
N ARG A 448 -6.15 4.00 17.35
CA ARG A 448 -5.89 5.24 16.58
C ARG A 448 -5.99 6.49 17.47
N ARG A 449 -7.02 6.57 18.32
CA ARG A 449 -7.17 7.68 19.28
C ARG A 449 -6.08 7.68 20.35
N ALA A 450 -5.68 6.50 20.83
CA ALA A 450 -4.58 6.33 21.77
C ALA A 450 -3.25 6.80 21.14
N GLY A 451 -2.98 6.47 19.88
CA GLY A 451 -1.84 6.99 19.12
C GLY A 451 -1.82 8.52 19.04
N ILE A 452 -2.97 9.14 18.71
CA ILE A 452 -3.12 10.60 18.72
C ILE A 452 -2.86 11.19 20.11
N LEU A 453 -3.32 10.53 21.19
CA LEU A 453 -3.09 10.97 22.55
C LEU A 453 -1.63 10.82 22.97
N ILE A 454 -0.96 9.72 22.61
CA ILE A 454 0.48 9.51 22.84
C ILE A 454 1.27 10.59 22.11
N GLY A 455 0.99 10.81 20.83
CA GLY A 455 1.55 11.92 20.07
C GLY A 455 1.26 13.27 20.72
N GLY A 456 0.02 13.53 21.14
CA GLY A 456 -0.40 14.77 21.80
C GLY A 456 0.27 14.99 23.16
N LEU A 457 0.47 13.94 23.96
CA LEU A 457 1.20 13.96 25.22
C LEU A 457 2.69 14.19 25.00
N GLU A 458 3.31 13.59 23.97
CA GLU A 458 4.67 13.95 23.53
C GLU A 458 4.74 15.44 23.17
N TRP A 459 3.74 15.96 22.44
CA TRP A 459 3.61 17.38 22.09
C TRP A 459 3.46 18.28 23.33
N GLY A 460 2.70 17.85 24.33
CA GLY A 460 2.44 18.57 25.58
C GLY A 460 3.57 18.52 26.61
N MET A 461 4.20 17.36 26.81
CA MET A 461 5.34 17.17 27.74
C MET A 461 6.55 17.99 27.35
N GLY A 462 6.80 18.18 26.04
CA GLY A 462 7.82 19.11 25.59
C GLY A 462 7.57 20.54 26.11
N ARG A 463 6.31 20.98 26.20
CA ARG A 463 6.01 22.33 26.73
C ARG A 463 6.02 22.42 28.26
N ALA A 464 5.94 21.30 28.99
CA ALA A 464 5.41 21.31 30.35
C ALA A 464 6.32 20.79 31.47
N ILE A 465 7.44 20.09 31.24
CA ILE A 465 8.10 19.40 32.36
C ILE A 465 9.61 19.66 32.48
N GLY A 466 9.96 20.51 33.44
CA GLY A 466 10.92 20.15 34.48
C GLY A 466 10.16 19.51 35.66
N GLY A 467 10.46 18.23 35.96
CA GLY A 467 10.12 17.50 37.21
C GLY A 467 8.68 16.97 37.41
N PRO A 468 8.48 15.94 38.27
CA PRO A 468 8.40 14.52 37.82
C PRO A 468 7.16 13.71 38.33
N ALA A 469 7.06 12.45 37.88
CA ALA A 469 6.52 11.27 38.60
C ALA A 469 5.00 10.95 38.66
N TRP A 470 4.33 10.63 37.52
CA TRP A 470 2.97 10.03 37.56
C TRP A 470 2.65 8.86 36.60
N ILE A 471 3.63 8.31 35.86
CA ILE A 471 3.34 7.26 34.85
C ILE A 471 2.89 5.90 35.47
N ALA A 472 3.05 5.69 36.77
CA ALA A 472 2.66 4.43 37.42
C ALA A 472 1.15 4.29 37.74
N SER A 473 0.32 5.32 37.53
CA SER A 473 -1.09 5.31 37.99
C SER A 473 -2.14 4.99 36.92
N LEU A 474 -1.78 4.84 35.65
CA LEU A 474 -2.74 4.58 34.56
C LEU A 474 -2.98 3.09 34.28
N LEU A 475 -2.30 2.19 34.99
CA LEU A 475 -2.42 0.74 34.82
C LEU A 475 -3.51 0.08 35.70
N THR A 476 -4.29 0.83 36.47
CA THR A 476 -5.21 0.23 37.46
C THR A 476 -6.67 0.68 37.40
N THR A 477 -7.10 1.48 36.42
CA THR A 477 -8.51 1.86 36.32
C THR A 477 -9.01 1.90 34.88
N SER A 478 -9.39 0.75 34.34
CA SER A 478 -10.39 0.64 33.27
C SER A 478 -11.31 -0.55 33.56
N PRO A 479 -12.64 -0.38 33.56
CA PRO A 479 -13.58 -1.40 34.00
C PRO A 479 -14.02 -2.27 32.83
N ILE A 480 -13.16 -3.17 32.34
CA ILE A 480 -13.60 -4.31 31.51
C ILE A 480 -12.68 -5.50 31.81
N ALA A 481 -12.91 -6.14 32.95
CA ALA A 481 -12.45 -7.49 33.22
C ALA A 481 -13.35 -8.09 34.29
N GLU A 482 -14.25 -9.00 33.89
CA GLU A 482 -14.78 -10.01 34.81
C GLU A 482 -14.06 -11.34 34.50
N PRO A 483 -13.57 -12.06 35.52
CA PRO A 483 -12.73 -13.23 35.31
C PRO A 483 -13.58 -14.51 35.28
N LEU A 484 -13.35 -15.36 34.28
CA LEU A 484 -13.78 -16.77 34.33
C LEU A 484 -12.54 -17.66 34.34
N LEU A 485 -12.09 -18.00 35.55
CA LEU A 485 -11.48 -19.28 35.86
C LEU A 485 -11.88 -19.64 37.30
N PRO A 486 -12.33 -20.87 37.57
CA PRO A 486 -11.92 -21.57 38.77
C PRO A 486 -10.52 -22.17 38.62
#